data_AF-A0A9P6S6V2-F1
#
_entry.id   AF-A0A9P6S6V2-F1
#
_cell.length_a   1.000
_cell.length_b   1.000
_cell.length_c   1.000
_cell.angle_alpha   90.00
_cell.angle_beta   90.00
_cell.angle_gamma   90.00
#
_symmetry.space_group_name_H-M   'P 1'
#
loop_
_entity.id
_entity.type
_entity.pdbx_description
1 polymer ?
#
loop_
_entity_poly.entity_id
_entity_poly.type
_entity_poly.pdbx_seq_one_letter_code
_entity_poly.pdbx_strand_id
1 'polypeptide(L)'
;MVSFSLRGLILSATIACLAVVTQAAPALAPPITPPPHTSPPPPHTPPPHTPTPHTTPPPPRNLDACGILATSNFPISYEKVSACYQSIPFDSQVAASTLESVITLFKDFYTFRDSALAPTLAAPFESAPVDIIEKLNVIGRTRYTSDHQFHTDLRLALYSLYDAHASYGANCYMSYTFTQRLALYAPVTAGKK
;
A
#
# COMPACT_ATOMS: atom_id res chain seq x y z
N MET A 1 23.31 -2.49 51.07
CA MET A 1 22.41 -3.55 50.57
C MET A 1 20.98 -3.06 50.66
N VAL A 2 20.39 -2.66 49.54
CA VAL A 2 18.95 -2.45 49.40
C VAL A 2 18.60 -3.01 48.02
N SER A 3 17.80 -4.06 48.02
CA SER A 3 17.38 -4.81 46.83
C SER A 3 15.99 -4.31 46.44
N PHE A 4 15.85 -3.73 45.25
CA PHE A 4 14.55 -3.46 44.63
C PHE A 4 14.38 -4.38 43.43
N SER A 5 13.49 -5.36 43.60
CA SER A 5 13.02 -6.25 42.54
C SER A 5 11.89 -5.56 41.80
N LEU A 6 12.17 -5.06 40.60
CA LEU A 6 11.15 -4.60 39.65
C LEU A 6 10.76 -5.77 38.76
N ARG A 7 9.70 -6.51 39.14
CA ARG A 7 9.00 -7.38 38.20
C ARG A 7 8.23 -6.50 37.23
N GLY A 8 8.79 -6.33 36.03
CA GLY A 8 8.14 -5.63 34.93
C GLY A 8 6.89 -6.39 34.46
N LEU A 9 5.75 -5.69 34.48
CA LEU A 9 4.56 -6.10 33.73
C LEU A 9 4.87 -5.98 32.24
N ILE A 10 4.89 -7.11 31.53
CA ILE A 10 4.85 -7.15 30.07
C ILE A 10 3.36 -7.06 29.70
N LEU A 11 2.92 -5.87 29.27
CA LEU A 11 1.63 -5.70 28.61
C LEU A 11 1.80 -6.14 27.14
N SER A 12 1.58 -7.43 26.89
CA SER A 12 1.52 -7.98 25.53
C SER A 12 0.18 -7.61 24.92
N ALA A 13 0.15 -6.58 24.08
CA ALA A 13 -1.02 -6.26 23.25
C ALA A 13 -1.10 -7.27 22.11
N THR A 14 -1.84 -8.36 22.31
CA THR A 14 -2.29 -9.23 21.22
C THR A 14 -3.25 -8.44 20.33
N ILE A 15 -2.79 -8.14 19.11
CA ILE A 15 -3.65 -7.66 18.02
C ILE A 15 -4.58 -8.81 17.65
N ALA A 16 -5.82 -8.75 18.12
CA ALA A 16 -6.90 -9.59 17.62
C ALA A 16 -7.25 -9.08 16.20
N CYS A 17 -6.90 -9.87 15.18
CA CYS A 17 -7.40 -9.66 13.83
C CYS A 17 -8.93 -9.77 13.83
N LEU A 18 -9.63 -8.64 13.71
CA LEU A 18 -11.02 -8.66 13.22
C LEU A 18 -10.97 -8.93 11.72
N ALA A 19 -11.11 -10.20 11.35
CA ALA A 19 -11.54 -10.56 10.01
C ALA A 19 -13.03 -10.19 9.88
N VAL A 20 -13.34 -9.11 9.17
CA VAL A 20 -14.70 -8.81 8.75
C VAL A 20 -15.05 -9.78 7.62
N VAL A 21 -15.67 -10.90 7.96
CA VAL A 21 -16.33 -11.77 6.99
C VAL A 21 -17.64 -11.09 6.61
N THR A 22 -17.68 -10.45 5.44
CA THR A 22 -18.95 -10.03 4.84
C THR A 22 -19.70 -11.29 4.39
N GLN A 23 -20.58 -11.78 5.25
CA GLN A 23 -21.48 -12.87 4.89
C GLN A 23 -22.63 -12.27 4.05
N ALA A 24 -22.63 -12.56 2.75
CA ALA A 24 -23.77 -12.27 1.90
C ALA A 24 -25.00 -13.02 2.42
N ALA A 25 -26.12 -12.32 2.57
CA ALA A 25 -27.38 -12.94 2.99
C ALA A 25 -27.80 -14.02 1.99
N PRO A 26 -28.28 -15.19 2.44
CA PRO A 26 -28.79 -16.22 1.54
C PRO A 26 -30.06 -15.71 0.84
N ALA A 27 -30.04 -15.77 -0.49
CA ALA A 27 -31.23 -15.53 -1.31
C ALA A 27 -32.32 -16.55 -0.94
N LEU A 28 -33.55 -16.08 -0.74
CA LEU A 28 -34.73 -16.92 -0.54
C LEU A 28 -34.91 -17.87 -1.73
N ALA A 29 -34.99 -19.17 -1.44
CA ALA A 29 -35.27 -20.19 -2.44
C ALA A 29 -36.71 -20.06 -3.00
N PRO A 30 -36.92 -20.28 -4.31
CA PRO A 30 -38.25 -20.33 -4.90
C PRO A 30 -39.03 -21.61 -4.49
N PRO A 31 -40.36 -21.59 -4.57
CA PRO A 31 -41.21 -22.71 -4.14
C PRO A 31 -41.02 -23.95 -5.03
N ILE A 32 -40.95 -25.11 -4.38
CA ILE A 32 -40.78 -26.43 -4.97
C ILE A 32 -42.07 -26.83 -5.70
N THR A 33 -41.99 -27.04 -7.02
CA THR A 33 -43.02 -27.70 -7.82
C THR A 33 -42.75 -29.21 -7.86
N PRO A 34 -43.79 -30.07 -7.80
CA PRO A 34 -43.61 -31.52 -7.88
C PRO A 34 -43.19 -31.95 -9.31
N PRO A 35 -42.36 -33.00 -9.43
CA PRO A 35 -41.87 -33.47 -10.74
C PRO A 35 -42.96 -34.22 -11.51
N PRO A 36 -43.00 -34.10 -12.86
CA PRO A 36 -43.85 -34.94 -13.69
C PRO A 36 -43.25 -36.36 -13.83
N HIS A 37 -44.15 -37.34 -13.97
CA HIS A 37 -43.86 -38.76 -14.13
C HIS A 37 -42.91 -39.05 -15.31
N THR A 38 -41.84 -39.79 -15.02
CA THR A 38 -40.84 -40.29 -15.99
C THR A 38 -41.31 -41.57 -16.69
N SER A 39 -41.28 -41.56 -18.02
CA SER A 39 -41.24 -42.77 -18.87
C SER A 39 -39.79 -43.29 -18.99
N PRO A 40 -39.58 -44.60 -19.24
CA PRO A 40 -38.24 -45.19 -19.28
C PRO A 40 -37.43 -44.76 -20.53
N PRO A 41 -36.10 -44.62 -20.43
CA PRO A 41 -35.24 -44.27 -21.56
C PRO A 41 -34.93 -45.50 -22.46
N PRO A 42 -34.70 -45.28 -23.77
CA PRO A 42 -34.26 -46.32 -24.70
C PRO A 42 -32.76 -46.68 -24.54
N PRO A 43 -32.30 -47.79 -25.16
CA PRO A 43 -30.98 -48.38 -24.89
C PRO A 43 -29.81 -47.51 -25.36
N HIS A 44 -28.76 -47.48 -24.54
CA HIS A 44 -27.51 -46.77 -24.77
C HIS A 44 -26.76 -47.24 -26.02
N THR A 45 -26.42 -46.30 -26.90
CA THR A 45 -25.35 -46.45 -27.90
C THR A 45 -24.06 -45.83 -27.36
N PRO A 46 -22.87 -46.41 -27.60
CA PRO A 46 -21.61 -45.82 -27.17
C PRO A 46 -21.30 -44.54 -27.98
N PRO A 47 -20.79 -43.48 -27.36
CA PRO A 47 -20.41 -42.27 -28.09
C PRO A 47 -19.14 -42.49 -28.93
N PRO A 48 -19.01 -41.82 -30.08
CA PRO A 48 -17.84 -41.90 -30.93
C PRO A 48 -16.63 -41.22 -30.27
N HIS A 49 -15.44 -41.81 -30.47
CA HIS A 49 -14.16 -41.29 -29.97
C HIS A 49 -13.90 -39.86 -30.45
N THR A 50 -13.93 -38.91 -29.52
CA THR A 50 -13.50 -37.52 -29.77
C THR A 50 -11.97 -37.46 -29.93
N PRO A 51 -11.43 -36.88 -31.01
CA PRO A 51 -9.99 -36.65 -31.13
C PRO A 51 -9.51 -35.68 -30.05
N THR A 52 -8.37 -35.99 -29.43
CA THR A 52 -7.71 -35.14 -28.44
C THR A 52 -7.37 -33.76 -29.03
N PRO A 53 -7.69 -32.65 -28.34
CA PRO A 53 -7.35 -31.32 -28.82
C PRO A 53 -5.82 -31.13 -28.77
N HIS A 54 -5.22 -30.90 -29.94
CA HIS A 54 -3.83 -30.48 -30.07
C HIS A 54 -3.63 -29.18 -29.28
N THR A 55 -2.77 -29.23 -28.26
CA THR A 55 -2.45 -28.10 -27.40
C THR A 55 -1.49 -27.18 -28.14
N THR A 56 -2.00 -26.10 -28.73
CA THR A 56 -1.16 -25.03 -29.29
C THR A 56 -0.38 -24.36 -28.14
N PRO A 57 0.94 -24.11 -28.27
CA PRO A 57 1.71 -23.36 -27.28
C PRO A 57 1.09 -21.97 -27.05
N PRO A 58 1.01 -21.47 -25.80
CA PRO A 58 0.51 -20.14 -25.55
C PRO A 58 1.38 -19.10 -26.28
N PRO A 59 0.78 -18.02 -26.80
CA PRO A 59 1.52 -16.99 -27.51
C PRO A 59 2.60 -16.37 -26.60
N PRO A 60 3.71 -15.89 -27.18
CA PRO A 60 4.77 -15.25 -26.42
C PRO A 60 4.19 -14.07 -25.63
N ARG A 61 4.35 -14.12 -24.30
CA ARG A 61 3.90 -13.04 -23.43
C ARG A 61 4.92 -11.92 -23.52
N ASN A 62 4.53 -10.78 -24.09
CA ASN A 62 5.26 -9.54 -23.85
C ASN A 62 5.12 -9.21 -22.36
N LEU A 63 6.20 -9.34 -21.61
CA LEU A 63 6.20 -9.05 -20.18
C LEU A 63 6.17 -7.54 -19.97
N ASP A 64 5.27 -7.06 -19.10
CA ASP A 64 5.31 -5.69 -18.60
C ASP A 64 6.50 -5.50 -17.63
N ALA A 65 6.72 -4.27 -17.16
CA ALA A 65 7.84 -3.95 -16.29
C ALA A 65 7.85 -4.78 -14.99
N CYS A 66 6.68 -5.08 -14.43
CA CYS A 66 6.56 -5.93 -13.24
C CYS A 66 6.75 -7.41 -13.55
N GLY A 67 6.34 -7.89 -14.73
CA GLY A 67 6.66 -9.23 -15.22
C GLY A 67 8.15 -9.44 -15.48
N ILE A 68 8.84 -8.42 -16.00
CA ILE A 68 10.30 -8.41 -16.14
C ILE A 68 10.97 -8.46 -14.76
N LEU A 69 10.46 -7.69 -13.78
CA LEU A 69 10.96 -7.75 -12.40
C LEU A 69 10.74 -9.14 -11.78
N ALA A 70 9.53 -9.71 -11.92
CA ALA A 70 9.17 -11.00 -11.34
C ALA A 70 10.00 -12.17 -11.88
N THR A 71 10.54 -12.04 -13.09
CA THR A 71 11.41 -13.04 -13.73
C THR A 71 12.91 -12.73 -13.58
N SER A 72 13.26 -11.66 -12.87
CA SER A 72 14.65 -11.26 -12.70
C SER A 72 15.37 -12.10 -11.66
N ASN A 73 16.60 -12.50 -12.00
CA ASN A 73 17.51 -13.17 -11.07
C ASN A 73 18.22 -12.15 -10.17
N PHE A 74 18.64 -12.60 -8.99
CA PHE A 74 19.47 -11.80 -8.08
C PHE A 74 20.88 -11.55 -8.66
N PRO A 75 21.47 -10.36 -8.43
CA PRO A 75 20.91 -9.22 -7.69
C PRO A 75 19.87 -8.42 -8.51
N ILE A 76 18.77 -8.04 -7.86
CA ILE A 76 17.73 -7.19 -8.48
C ILE A 76 18.20 -5.74 -8.50
N SER A 77 18.12 -5.09 -9.66
CA SER A 77 18.55 -3.70 -9.84
C SER A 77 17.46 -2.70 -9.47
N TYR A 78 17.86 -1.49 -9.07
CA TYR A 78 16.95 -0.40 -8.74
C TYR A 78 16.07 -0.01 -9.92
N GLU A 79 16.66 0.04 -11.12
CA GLU A 79 15.98 0.47 -12.36
C GLU A 79 14.79 -0.44 -12.68
N LYS A 80 14.92 -1.75 -12.45
CA LYS A 80 13.83 -2.70 -12.70
C LYS A 80 12.69 -2.54 -11.71
N VAL A 81 13.02 -2.31 -10.43
CA VAL A 81 12.00 -2.06 -9.40
C VAL A 81 11.30 -0.74 -9.65
N SER A 82 12.06 0.32 -9.91
CA SER A 82 11.52 1.65 -10.23
C SER A 82 10.61 1.59 -11.47
N ALA A 83 11.02 0.88 -12.51
CA ALA A 83 10.21 0.72 -13.73
C ALA A 83 8.89 -0.02 -13.43
N CYS A 84 8.91 -1.10 -12.65
CA CYS A 84 7.70 -1.80 -12.24
C CYS A 84 6.77 -0.87 -11.45
N TYR A 85 7.27 -0.19 -10.41
CA TYR A 85 6.45 0.68 -9.57
C TYR A 85 5.86 1.85 -10.37
N GLN A 86 6.64 2.46 -11.27
CA GLN A 86 6.16 3.54 -12.13
C GLN A 86 5.15 3.06 -13.18
N SER A 87 5.16 1.78 -13.55
CA SER A 87 4.22 1.22 -14.52
C SER A 87 2.81 0.98 -13.98
N ILE A 88 2.62 1.03 -12.65
CA ILE A 88 1.30 0.85 -12.05
C ILE A 88 0.44 2.08 -12.34
N PRO A 89 -0.67 1.92 -13.07
CA PRO A 89 -1.50 3.05 -13.49
C PRO A 89 -2.19 3.68 -12.29
N PHE A 90 -2.30 5.00 -12.31
CA PHE A 90 -3.04 5.75 -11.31
C PHE A 90 -4.55 5.46 -11.38
N ASP A 91 -5.14 5.07 -10.25
CA ASP A 91 -6.59 4.95 -10.08
C ASP A 91 -7.11 6.16 -9.28
N SER A 92 -7.89 7.01 -9.94
CA SER A 92 -8.39 8.25 -9.34
C SER A 92 -9.42 8.02 -8.23
N GLN A 93 -10.18 6.92 -8.25
CA GLN A 93 -11.17 6.63 -7.22
C GLN A 93 -10.50 6.15 -5.95
N VAL A 94 -9.53 5.23 -6.08
CA VAL A 94 -8.72 4.76 -4.96
C VAL A 94 -7.92 5.90 -4.35
N ALA A 95 -7.30 6.74 -5.19
CA ALA A 95 -6.55 7.90 -4.74
C ALA A 95 -7.43 8.92 -4.00
N ALA A 96 -8.62 9.22 -4.51
CA ALA A 96 -9.55 10.13 -3.85
C ALA A 96 -9.97 9.63 -2.47
N SER A 97 -10.37 8.36 -2.36
CA SER A 97 -10.77 7.75 -1.09
C SER A 97 -9.62 7.68 -0.08
N THR A 98 -8.41 7.35 -0.57
CA THR A 98 -7.20 7.35 0.25
C THR A 98 -6.89 8.74 0.77
N LEU A 99 -6.91 9.75 -0.11
CA LEU A 99 -6.61 11.13 0.25
C LEU A 99 -7.64 11.68 1.24
N GLU A 100 -8.93 11.39 1.05
CA GLU A 100 -9.98 11.77 1.99
C GLU A 100 -9.70 11.21 3.39
N SER A 101 -9.36 9.91 3.48
CA SER A 101 -9.04 9.26 4.74
C SER A 101 -7.83 9.91 5.43
N VAL A 102 -6.78 10.25 4.66
CA VAL A 102 -5.59 10.92 5.18
C VAL A 102 -5.91 12.35 5.63
N ILE A 103 -6.69 13.11 4.85
CA ILE A 103 -7.13 14.46 5.22
C ILE A 103 -7.93 14.41 6.52
N THR A 104 -8.91 13.51 6.65
CA THR A 104 -9.69 13.36 7.88
C THR A 104 -8.80 13.04 9.08
N LEU A 105 -7.84 12.11 8.93
CA LEU A 105 -6.91 11.78 10.00
C LEU A 105 -6.09 13.00 10.46
N PHE A 106 -5.50 13.75 9.52
CA PHE A 106 -4.64 14.89 9.85
C PHE A 106 -5.42 16.16 10.23
N LYS A 107 -6.67 16.26 9.82
CA LYS A 107 -7.55 17.38 10.18
C LYS A 107 -8.13 17.19 11.57
N ASP A 108 -8.59 15.98 11.90
CA ASP A 108 -9.45 15.78 13.07
C ASP A 108 -8.70 15.08 14.22
N PHE A 109 -7.61 14.36 13.95
CA PHE A 109 -6.92 13.54 14.96
C PHE A 109 -5.43 13.86 15.16
N TYR A 110 -4.79 14.57 14.23
CA TYR A 110 -3.37 14.91 14.40
C TYR A 110 -3.18 16.09 15.37
N THR A 111 -2.83 15.76 16.61
CA THR A 111 -2.75 16.71 17.74
C THR A 111 -1.66 17.77 17.59
N PHE A 112 -0.60 17.49 16.80
CA PHE A 112 0.52 18.41 16.62
C PHE A 112 0.37 19.35 15.41
N ARG A 113 -0.81 19.38 14.76
CA ARG A 113 -1.05 20.22 13.58
C ARG A 113 -0.73 21.69 13.84
N ASP A 114 -1.23 22.24 14.94
CA ASP A 114 -1.05 23.66 15.26
C ASP A 114 0.42 23.96 15.63
N SER A 115 1.13 22.99 16.24
CA SER A 115 2.57 23.08 16.49
C SER A 115 3.39 23.03 15.19
N ALA A 116 2.98 22.21 14.22
CA ALA A 116 3.62 22.14 12.92
C ALA A 116 3.48 23.44 12.11
N LEU A 117 2.41 24.22 12.36
CA LEU A 117 2.18 25.54 11.78
C LEU A 117 2.94 26.68 12.51
N ALA A 118 3.59 26.41 13.64
CA ALA A 118 4.23 27.45 14.43
C ALA A 118 5.40 28.10 13.66
N PRO A 119 5.46 29.45 13.58
CA PRO A 119 6.49 30.17 12.83
C PRO A 119 7.89 30.07 13.43
N THR A 120 8.00 29.69 14.71
CA THR A 120 9.25 29.74 15.45
C THR A 120 9.43 28.46 16.26
N LEU A 121 10.50 27.72 15.96
CA LEU A 121 11.02 26.69 16.85
C LEU A 121 11.97 27.30 17.88
N ALA A 122 12.16 26.61 19.00
CA ALA A 122 13.20 26.98 19.95
C ALA A 122 14.58 26.72 19.33
N ALA A 123 15.47 27.69 19.43
CA ALA A 123 16.87 27.52 19.03
C ALA A 123 17.49 26.28 19.75
N PRO A 124 18.35 25.49 19.08
CA PRO A 124 18.96 25.71 17.76
C PRO A 124 18.18 25.10 16.59
N PHE A 125 16.92 24.70 16.79
CA PHE A 125 16.15 24.03 15.74
C PHE A 125 15.53 25.06 14.79
N GLU A 126 15.57 24.75 13.49
CA GLU A 126 14.96 25.54 12.44
C GLU A 126 14.17 24.60 11.52
N SER A 127 12.88 24.90 11.35
CA SER A 127 12.05 24.29 10.32
C SER A 127 11.05 25.32 9.84
N ALA A 128 10.71 25.28 8.55
CA ALA A 128 9.60 26.08 8.04
C ALA A 128 8.26 25.55 8.63
N PRO A 129 7.27 26.42 8.84
CA PRO A 129 5.91 25.99 9.15
C PRO A 129 5.34 25.06 8.09
N VAL A 130 4.58 24.08 8.53
CA VAL A 130 4.02 23.03 7.69
C VAL A 130 2.51 23.03 7.82
N ASP A 131 1.84 23.54 6.80
CA ASP A 131 0.41 23.33 6.63
C ASP A 131 0.17 21.98 5.93
N ILE A 132 -0.06 20.94 6.72
CA ILE A 132 -0.30 19.59 6.20
C ILE A 132 -1.62 19.51 5.42
N ILE A 133 -2.64 20.28 5.78
CA ILE A 133 -3.93 20.25 5.09
C ILE A 133 -3.79 20.88 3.71
N GLU A 134 -3.09 22.01 3.61
CA GLU A 134 -2.82 22.60 2.30
C GLU A 134 -1.96 21.71 1.41
N LYS A 135 -0.92 21.06 1.97
CA LYS A 135 -0.12 20.07 1.23
C LYS A 135 -0.98 18.93 0.68
N LEU A 136 -1.88 18.37 1.49
CA LEU A 136 -2.80 17.31 1.06
C LEU A 136 -3.80 17.82 0.01
N ASN A 137 -4.29 19.06 0.12
CA ASN A 137 -5.14 19.67 -0.91
C ASN A 137 -4.40 19.90 -2.24
N VAL A 138 -3.12 20.26 -2.20
CA VAL A 138 -2.27 20.33 -3.41
C VAL A 138 -2.15 18.94 -4.06
N ILE A 139 -1.93 17.89 -3.27
CA ILE A 139 -1.90 16.51 -3.77
C ILE A 139 -3.22 16.16 -4.47
N GLY A 140 -4.37 16.50 -3.88
CA GLY A 140 -5.69 16.24 -4.48
C GLY A 140 -5.96 16.96 -5.81
N ARG A 141 -5.21 18.02 -6.12
CA ARG A 141 -5.29 18.77 -7.39
C ARG A 141 -4.22 18.37 -8.40
N THR A 142 -3.25 17.56 -7.97
CA THR A 142 -2.13 17.13 -8.80
C THR A 142 -2.55 16.01 -9.74
N ARG A 143 -2.11 16.07 -11.00
CA ARG A 143 -2.38 15.02 -11.98
C ARG A 143 -1.29 13.96 -11.93
N TYR A 144 -1.67 12.75 -11.59
CA TYR A 144 -0.76 11.61 -11.54
C TYR A 144 -0.99 10.69 -12.73
N THR A 145 0.10 10.09 -13.21
CA THR A 145 0.07 9.02 -14.21
C THR A 145 0.37 7.66 -13.57
N SER A 146 1.10 7.67 -12.46
CA SER A 146 1.51 6.50 -11.71
C SER A 146 0.93 6.53 -10.29
N ASP A 147 0.40 5.39 -9.85
CA ASP A 147 -0.07 5.20 -8.48
C ASP A 147 1.08 5.38 -7.46
N HIS A 148 2.27 4.85 -7.78
CA HIS A 148 3.48 5.04 -6.98
C HIS A 148 3.82 6.51 -6.75
N GLN A 149 3.63 7.37 -7.77
CA GLN A 149 3.91 8.81 -7.65
C GLN A 149 2.96 9.47 -6.63
N PHE A 150 1.67 9.15 -6.70
CA PHE A 150 0.67 9.64 -5.75
C PHE A 150 1.01 9.25 -4.30
N HIS A 151 1.34 7.97 -4.07
CA HIS A 151 1.70 7.48 -2.73
C HIS A 151 3.03 8.05 -2.23
N THR A 152 3.97 8.33 -3.14
CA THR A 152 5.25 8.99 -2.81
C THR A 152 5.01 10.42 -2.33
N ASP A 153 4.17 11.18 -3.02
CA ASP A 153 3.87 12.57 -2.63
C ASP A 153 3.13 12.64 -1.29
N LEU A 154 2.21 11.70 -1.02
CA LEU A 154 1.60 11.55 0.31
C LEU A 154 2.67 11.31 1.40
N ARG A 155 3.58 10.37 1.16
CA ARG A 155 4.67 10.08 2.11
C ARG A 155 5.56 11.29 2.37
N LEU A 156 5.95 12.00 1.31
CA LEU A 156 6.80 13.20 1.42
C LEU A 156 6.08 14.35 2.13
N ALA A 157 4.77 14.53 1.92
CA ALA A 157 3.98 15.52 2.65
C ALA A 157 4.00 15.26 4.16
N LEU A 158 3.80 14.01 4.59
CA LEU A 158 3.85 13.67 6.01
C LEU A 158 5.26 13.77 6.59
N TYR A 159 6.30 13.34 5.87
CA TYR A 159 7.68 13.50 6.33
C TYR A 159 8.08 14.96 6.51
N SER A 160 7.46 15.89 5.79
CA SER A 160 7.71 17.30 5.98
C SER A 160 7.26 17.84 7.35
N LEU A 161 6.45 17.09 8.11
CA LEU A 161 6.07 17.45 9.48
C LEU A 161 7.22 17.34 10.49
N TYR A 162 8.33 16.67 10.15
CA TYR A 162 9.43 16.37 11.07
C TYR A 162 9.00 15.65 12.36
N ASP A 163 7.93 14.85 12.27
CA ASP A 163 7.39 14.06 13.36
C ASP A 163 7.61 12.57 13.08
N ALA A 164 8.40 11.91 13.93
CA ALA A 164 8.74 10.49 13.78
C ALA A 164 7.52 9.56 13.90
N HIS A 165 6.43 10.02 14.51
CA HIS A 165 5.19 9.25 14.63
C HIS A 165 4.22 9.50 13.46
N ALA A 166 4.38 10.59 12.72
CA ALA A 166 3.57 10.91 11.56
C ALA A 166 4.21 10.33 10.30
N SER A 167 3.73 9.17 9.84
CA SER A 167 4.23 8.54 8.63
C SER A 167 3.12 7.92 7.79
N TYR A 168 3.38 7.84 6.49
CA TYR A 168 2.53 7.16 5.52
C TYR A 168 3.36 6.12 4.79
N GLY A 169 2.87 4.88 4.75
CA GLY A 169 3.51 3.77 4.09
C GLY A 169 2.53 3.05 3.17
N ALA A 170 2.85 3.01 1.88
CA ALA A 170 2.16 2.15 0.92
C ALA A 170 2.96 0.85 0.76
N ASN A 171 2.53 -0.21 1.47
CA ASN A 171 3.27 -1.47 1.57
C ASN A 171 3.60 -2.10 0.21
N CYS A 172 2.78 -1.87 -0.82
CA CYS A 172 3.02 -2.30 -2.20
C CYS A 172 4.38 -1.84 -2.74
N TYR A 173 4.91 -0.73 -2.23
CA TYR A 173 6.11 -0.05 -2.71
C TYR A 173 7.30 -0.15 -1.76
N MET A 174 7.24 -1.05 -0.77
CA MET A 174 8.27 -1.19 0.27
C MET A 174 9.00 -2.55 0.24
N SER A 175 8.81 -3.35 -0.81
CA SER A 175 9.34 -4.72 -0.87
C SER A 175 10.85 -4.80 -1.15
N TYR A 176 11.46 -3.73 -1.64
CA TYR A 176 12.87 -3.70 -2.03
C TYR A 176 13.61 -2.63 -1.24
N THR A 177 14.82 -2.96 -0.78
CA THR A 177 15.74 -2.04 -0.12
C THR A 177 17.05 -2.00 -0.91
N PHE A 178 17.55 -0.80 -1.17
CA PHE A 178 18.80 -0.58 -1.88
C PHE A 178 19.78 0.13 -0.96
N THR A 179 20.99 -0.41 -0.84
CA THR A 179 22.06 0.25 -0.09
C THR A 179 22.79 1.21 -1.01
N GLN A 180 22.62 2.51 -0.75
CA GLN A 180 23.47 3.55 -1.32
C GLN A 180 24.68 3.80 -0.42
N ARG A 181 25.87 3.93 -1.02
CA ARG A 181 27.05 4.42 -0.30
C ARG A 181 26.91 5.93 -0.13
N LEU A 182 26.18 6.36 0.90
CA LEU A 182 26.13 7.77 1.29
C LEU A 182 27.43 8.15 1.99
N ALA A 183 28.25 8.98 1.34
CA ALA A 183 29.32 9.72 2.01
C ALA A 183 28.76 11.08 2.44
N LEU A 184 28.26 11.16 3.68
CA LEU A 184 27.86 12.44 4.27
C LEU A 184 29.13 13.19 4.68
N TYR A 185 29.66 14.03 3.79
CA TYR A 185 30.65 15.03 4.18
C TYR A 185 29.93 16.09 5.01
N ALA A 186 30.04 16.02 6.34
CA ALA A 186 29.69 17.16 7.18
C ALA A 186 30.73 18.26 6.88
N PRO A 187 30.34 19.44 6.37
CA PRO A 187 31.26 20.56 6.33
C PRO A 187 31.59 20.92 7.78
N VAL A 188 32.82 20.62 8.21
CA VAL A 188 33.38 21.21 9.43
C VAL A 188 33.58 22.68 9.11
N THR A 189 32.58 23.50 9.40
CA THR A 189 32.78 24.94 9.46
C THR A 189 33.69 25.16 10.67
N ALA A 190 34.93 25.58 10.41
CA ALA A 190 35.86 25.95 11.47
C ALA A 190 35.22 27.11 12.25
N GLY A 191 34.58 26.77 13.37
CA GLY A 191 33.94 27.74 14.24
C GLY A 191 34.95 28.79 14.65
N LYS A 192 34.79 30.02 14.14
CA LYS A 192 35.43 31.17 14.76
C LYS A 192 34.71 31.38 16.10
N LYS A 193 35.46 31.14 17.17
CA LYS A 193 35.10 31.41 18.55
C LYS A 193 34.88 32.89 18.79
#